data_AF-A0A954RQ47-F1
#
_entry.id   AF-A0A954RQ47-F1
#
_cell.length_a   1.000
_cell.length_b   1.000
_cell.length_c   1.000
_cell.angle_alpha   90.00
_cell.angle_beta   90.00
_cell.angle_gamma   90.00
#
_symmetry.space_group_name_H-M   'P 1'
#
loop_
_entity.id
_entity.type
_entity.pdbx_description
1 polymer ?
#
loop_
_entity_poly.entity_id
_entity_poly.type
_entity_poly.pdbx_seq_one_letter_code
_entity_poly.pdbx_strand_id
1 'polypeptide(L)'
;MKHFCKVLGTMFVMMLAAQAQGQLVWVGGVSTDMFDVANWDLSATAVTTLAPNVSVSDNVLIGPGPFANNPIIPELDAQQRFQLDDGYSFTLDGATLGVAGNDGVGGATDTTNGPTV
;
A
#
# COMPACT_ATOMS: atom_id res chain seq x y z
N MET A 1 4.16 -49.44 -12.91
CA MET A 1 3.03 -48.64 -12.41
C MET A 1 3.15 -48.26 -10.91
N LYS A 2 4.36 -48.16 -10.33
CA LYS A 2 4.56 -47.81 -8.90
C LYS A 2 5.21 -46.43 -8.67
N HIS A 3 5.59 -45.72 -9.73
CA HIS A 3 6.26 -44.41 -9.64
C HIS A 3 5.32 -43.22 -9.89
N PHE A 4 4.09 -43.46 -10.35
CA PHE A 4 3.15 -42.40 -10.70
C PHE A 4 2.33 -41.87 -9.50
N CYS A 5 2.33 -42.60 -8.37
CA CYS A 5 1.50 -42.28 -7.19
C CYS A 5 2.17 -41.31 -6.20
N LYS A 6 3.50 -41.16 -6.23
CA LYS A 6 4.23 -40.27 -5.30
C LYS A 6 4.32 -38.81 -5.75
N VAL A 7 4.20 -38.55 -7.06
CA VAL A 7 4.34 -37.18 -7.61
C VAL A 7 3.05 -36.37 -7.42
N LEU A 8 1.90 -37.05 -7.37
CA LEU A 8 0.60 -36.40 -7.24
C LEU A 8 0.33 -35.85 -5.82
N GLY A 9 0.90 -36.49 -4.79
CA GLY A 9 0.76 -36.04 -3.39
C GLY A 9 1.54 -34.77 -3.07
N THR A 10 2.69 -34.55 -3.73
CA THR A 10 3.53 -33.36 -3.49
C THR A 10 3.09 -32.14 -4.32
N MET A 11 2.43 -32.36 -5.47
CA MET A 11 1.91 -31.25 -6.30
C MET A 11 0.62 -30.62 -5.73
N PHE A 12 -0.15 -31.33 -4.90
CA PHE A 12 -1.41 -30.81 -4.36
C PHE A 12 -1.25 -29.95 -3.09
N VAL A 13 -0.05 -29.91 -2.49
CA VAL A 13 0.24 -29.08 -1.31
C VAL A 13 0.76 -27.68 -1.69
N MET A 14 1.07 -27.43 -2.98
CA MET A 14 1.63 -26.15 -3.44
C MET A 14 0.60 -25.06 -3.79
N MET A 15 -0.71 -25.34 -3.75
CA MET A 15 -1.73 -24.43 -4.32
C MET A 15 -2.57 -23.64 -3.31
N LEU A 16 -2.21 -23.62 -2.03
CA LEU A 16 -2.80 -22.70 -1.06
C LEU A 16 -1.72 -21.98 -0.23
N ALA A 17 -0.77 -21.34 -0.90
CA ALA A 17 -0.24 -20.11 -0.35
C ALA A 17 -1.25 -19.02 -0.75
N ALA A 18 -2.12 -18.60 0.17
CA ALA A 18 -2.65 -17.25 0.06
C ALA A 18 -1.41 -16.37 -0.06
N GLN A 19 -1.19 -15.74 -1.22
CA GLN A 19 -0.11 -14.76 -1.33
C GLN A 19 -0.45 -13.73 -0.27
N ALA A 20 0.35 -13.67 0.81
CA ALA A 20 0.25 -12.57 1.74
C ALA A 20 0.47 -11.32 0.89
N GLN A 21 -0.57 -10.50 0.76
CA GLN A 21 -0.42 -9.19 0.15
C GLN A 21 0.63 -8.45 0.97
N GLY A 22 1.53 -7.76 0.28
CA GLY A 22 2.56 -6.99 0.95
C GLY A 22 1.98 -5.80 1.68
N GLN A 23 2.85 -4.98 2.25
CA GLN A 23 2.43 -3.75 2.91
C GLN A 23 3.52 -2.69 2.86
N LEU A 24 3.14 -1.48 2.49
CA LEU A 24 3.92 -0.27 2.69
C LEU A 24 3.62 0.25 4.09
N VAL A 25 4.65 0.51 4.89
CA VAL A 25 4.47 1.02 6.26
C VAL A 25 5.09 2.40 6.38
N TRP A 26 4.30 3.39 6.82
CA TRP A 26 4.83 4.73 7.09
C TRP A 26 5.77 4.69 8.29
N VAL A 27 7.00 5.14 8.09
CA VAL A 27 8.01 5.30 9.15
C VAL A 27 8.31 6.77 9.46
N GLY A 28 8.00 7.68 8.53
CA GLY A 28 8.12 9.13 8.73
C GLY A 28 9.55 9.60 9.03
N GLY A 29 10.55 8.94 8.43
CA GLY A 29 11.96 9.11 8.76
C GLY A 29 12.63 10.38 8.21
N VAL A 30 12.07 10.99 7.16
CA VAL A 30 12.75 12.08 6.40
C VAL A 30 11.92 13.36 6.36
N SER A 31 10.64 13.28 6.02
CA SER A 31 9.78 14.44 5.78
C SER A 31 8.32 14.12 6.08
N THR A 32 7.44 15.10 5.91
CA THR A 32 5.98 14.90 6.00
C THR A 32 5.37 14.53 4.65
N ASP A 33 6.13 14.53 3.56
CA ASP A 33 5.63 14.30 2.20
C ASP A 33 5.24 12.81 2.02
N MET A 34 3.95 12.56 1.75
CA MET A 34 3.40 11.23 1.48
C MET A 34 4.07 10.54 0.28
N PHE A 35 4.55 11.30 -0.70
CA PHE A 35 5.14 10.78 -1.93
C PHE A 35 6.67 10.59 -1.83
N ASP A 36 7.29 11.02 -0.74
CA ASP A 36 8.70 10.75 -0.46
C ASP A 36 8.88 9.30 0.01
N VAL A 37 9.37 8.46 -0.91
CA VAL A 37 9.58 7.02 -0.68
C VAL A 37 10.48 6.75 0.53
N ALA A 38 11.36 7.69 0.92
CA ALA A 38 12.23 7.51 2.08
C ALA A 38 11.47 7.54 3.42
N ASN A 39 10.20 7.96 3.42
CA ASN A 39 9.32 7.88 4.59
C ASN A 39 8.64 6.52 4.76
N TRP A 40 8.88 5.55 3.88
CA TRP A 40 8.20 4.26 3.86
C TRP A 40 9.15 3.08 4.05
N ASP A 41 8.74 2.10 4.84
CA ASP A 41 9.31 0.75 4.79
C ASP A 41 8.66 -0.02 3.64
N LEU A 42 9.47 -0.38 2.66
CA LEU A 42 9.08 -1.12 1.47
C LEU A 42 9.54 -2.60 1.49
N SER A 43 10.10 -3.08 2.59
CA SER A 43 10.73 -4.40 2.67
C SER A 43 9.77 -5.57 2.43
N ALA A 44 8.46 -5.33 2.63
CA ALA A 44 7.40 -6.30 2.46
C ALA A 44 6.54 -6.08 1.20
N THR A 45 6.93 -5.20 0.27
CA THR A 45 6.15 -4.90 -0.95
C THR A 45 7.02 -4.91 -2.21
N ALA A 46 6.37 -5.05 -3.37
CA ALA A 46 7.00 -4.86 -4.68
C ALA A 46 6.95 -3.39 -5.16
N VAL A 47 6.25 -2.50 -4.45
CA VAL A 47 6.18 -1.07 -4.78
C VAL A 47 7.54 -0.42 -4.53
N THR A 48 8.04 0.32 -5.52
CA THR A 48 9.35 1.00 -5.46
C THR A 48 9.28 2.50 -5.66
N THR A 49 8.12 3.02 -6.06
CA THR A 49 7.90 4.43 -6.36
C THR A 49 6.54 4.87 -5.84
N LEU A 50 6.45 6.10 -5.38
CA LEU A 50 5.21 6.75 -4.99
C LEU A 50 5.15 8.09 -5.70
N ALA A 51 4.01 8.37 -6.32
CA ALA A 51 3.80 9.61 -7.04
C ALA A 51 2.31 9.97 -7.06
N PRO A 52 1.98 11.25 -7.23
CA PRO A 52 0.61 11.70 -7.33
C PRO A 52 -0.11 11.04 -8.52
N ASN A 53 -1.34 10.60 -8.31
CA ASN A 53 -2.17 9.90 -9.30
C ASN A 53 -1.56 8.59 -9.88
N VAL A 54 -0.53 8.05 -9.24
CA VAL A 54 -0.01 6.72 -9.52
C VAL A 54 -0.54 5.75 -8.47
N SER A 55 -1.18 4.67 -8.91
CA SER A 55 -1.74 3.68 -8.00
C SER A 55 -0.67 2.92 -7.23
N VAL A 56 -0.94 2.72 -5.95
CA VAL A 56 -0.22 1.78 -5.10
C VAL A 56 -0.88 0.41 -5.25
N SER A 57 -0.13 -0.54 -5.80
CA SER A 57 -0.56 -1.94 -5.98
C SER A 57 -0.22 -2.81 -4.76
N ASP A 58 -0.43 -2.28 -3.55
CA ASP A 58 -0.27 -3.03 -2.30
C ASP A 58 -1.03 -2.40 -1.14
N ASN A 59 -1.11 -3.09 -0.01
CA ASN A 59 -1.69 -2.51 1.21
C ASN A 59 -0.78 -1.40 1.75
N VAL A 60 -1.40 -0.43 2.41
CA VAL A 60 -0.71 0.71 2.99
C VAL A 60 -1.12 0.84 4.45
N LEU A 61 -0.15 0.94 5.34
CA LEU A 61 -0.34 1.12 6.78
C LEU A 61 0.35 2.40 7.23
N ILE A 62 -0.42 3.25 7.89
CA ILE A 62 0.08 4.38 8.67
C ILE A 62 -0.33 4.13 10.11
N GLY A 63 0.60 3.60 10.89
CA GLY A 63 0.39 3.34 12.31
C GLY A 63 1.04 2.05 12.81
N PRO A 64 1.05 1.85 14.14
CA PRO A 64 0.76 2.85 15.16
C PRO A 64 1.93 3.85 15.32
N GLY A 65 1.61 5.11 15.61
CA GLY A 65 2.61 6.15 15.91
C GLY A 65 3.27 5.97 17.30
N PRO A 66 4.08 6.95 17.77
CA PRO A 66 4.33 8.26 17.16
C PRO A 66 5.41 8.23 16.07
N PHE A 67 5.25 9.07 15.05
CA PHE A 67 6.27 9.30 14.01
C PHE A 67 7.01 10.61 14.26
N ALA A 68 8.26 10.70 13.80
CA ALA A 68 8.98 11.97 13.79
C ALA A 68 8.30 12.98 12.86
N ASN A 69 7.75 12.48 11.74
CA ASN A 69 6.95 13.25 10.80
C ASN A 69 5.62 12.54 10.55
N ASN A 70 4.50 13.22 10.84
CA ASN A 70 3.19 12.73 10.45
C ASN A 70 3.00 12.96 8.94
N PRO A 71 2.39 12.00 8.22
CA PRO A 71 2.22 12.11 6.78
C PRO A 71 1.24 13.23 6.43
N ILE A 72 1.56 13.94 5.36
CA ILE A 72 0.76 14.98 4.73
C ILE A 72 0.71 14.68 3.23
N ILE A 73 -0.49 14.65 2.66
CA ILE A 73 -0.65 14.77 1.21
C ILE A 73 -0.48 16.26 0.88
N PRO A 74 0.62 16.67 0.21
CA PRO A 74 0.85 18.08 -0.12
C PRO A 74 -0.18 18.58 -1.12
N GLU A 75 -0.42 19.88 -1.14
CA GLU A 75 -1.12 20.54 -2.25
C GLU A 75 -0.19 20.61 -3.45
N LEU A 76 -0.62 20.05 -4.57
CA LEU A 76 0.10 20.04 -5.84
C LEU A 76 -0.70 20.77 -6.94
N ASP A 77 -0.10 20.89 -8.12
CA ASP A 77 -0.78 21.51 -9.25
C ASP A 77 -1.98 20.67 -9.70
N ALA A 78 -3.17 21.30 -9.71
CA ALA A 78 -4.46 20.64 -9.90
C ALA A 78 -4.79 19.61 -8.81
N GLN A 79 -6.00 19.06 -8.83
CA GLN A 79 -6.38 18.05 -7.85
C GLN A 79 -5.65 16.73 -8.12
N GLN A 80 -4.72 16.39 -7.23
CA GLN A 80 -3.97 15.14 -7.20
C GLN A 80 -4.43 14.23 -6.06
N ARG A 81 -4.07 12.95 -6.17
CA ARG A 81 -4.51 11.92 -5.21
C ARG A 81 -3.36 11.00 -4.84
N PHE A 82 -3.32 10.59 -3.58
CA PHE A 82 -2.75 9.32 -3.18
C PHE A 82 -3.78 8.23 -3.47
N GLN A 83 -3.44 7.27 -4.34
CA GLN A 83 -4.42 6.29 -4.83
C GLN A 83 -3.95 4.84 -4.71
N LEU A 84 -4.91 3.95 -4.43
CA LEU A 84 -4.69 2.51 -4.36
C LEU A 84 -5.38 1.80 -5.52
N ASP A 85 -4.81 0.68 -5.95
CA ASP A 85 -5.48 -0.25 -6.85
C ASP A 85 -6.62 -1.03 -6.17
N ASP A 86 -7.49 -1.63 -6.98
CA ASP A 86 -8.57 -2.49 -6.50
C ASP A 86 -8.03 -3.68 -5.69
N GLY A 87 -8.68 -3.95 -4.56
CA GLY A 87 -8.37 -5.11 -3.71
C GLY A 87 -7.29 -4.87 -2.64
N TYR A 88 -6.84 -3.63 -2.46
CA TYR A 88 -5.89 -3.24 -1.42
C TYR A 88 -6.52 -2.30 -0.38
N SER A 89 -5.92 -2.24 0.81
CA SER A 89 -6.41 -1.42 1.92
C SER A 89 -5.46 -0.26 2.27
N PHE A 90 -6.06 0.84 2.75
CA PHE A 90 -5.35 1.95 3.35
C PHE A 90 -5.74 2.04 4.83
N THR A 91 -4.84 1.62 5.72
CA THR A 91 -5.09 1.53 7.15
C THR A 91 -4.47 2.71 7.89
N LEU A 92 -5.28 3.42 8.66
CA LEU A 92 -4.85 4.42 9.65
C LEU A 92 -5.05 3.83 11.05
N ASP A 93 -3.97 3.40 11.69
CA ASP A 93 -4.02 2.78 13.03
C ASP A 93 -3.45 3.73 14.09
N GLY A 94 -4.31 4.36 14.88
CA GLY A 94 -3.89 5.27 15.95
C GLY A 94 -3.01 6.44 15.47
N ALA A 95 -3.06 6.77 14.17
CA ALA A 95 -2.25 7.78 13.51
C ALA A 95 -3.12 8.91 12.94
N THR A 96 -2.48 9.98 12.48
CA THR A 96 -3.14 11.08 11.77
C THR A 96 -2.54 11.23 10.39
N LEU A 97 -3.40 11.36 9.39
CA LEU A 97 -3.03 11.78 8.04
C LEU A 97 -3.49 13.22 7.81
N GLY A 98 -2.55 14.12 7.52
CA GLY A 98 -2.84 15.46 7.05
C GLY A 98 -3.12 15.52 5.55
N VAL A 99 -3.97 16.46 5.15
CA VAL A 99 -4.23 16.78 3.74
C VAL A 99 -4.10 18.29 3.61
N ALA A 100 -3.27 18.76 2.67
CA ALA A 100 -3.13 20.17 2.35
C ALA A 100 -3.95 20.51 1.10
N GLY A 101 -4.63 21.66 1.14
CA GLY A 101 -5.39 22.19 0.00
C GLY A 101 -6.56 21.30 -0.44
N ASN A 102 -6.62 20.98 -1.73
CA ASN A 102 -7.71 20.22 -2.38
C ASN A 102 -7.28 18.82 -2.86
N ASP A 103 -6.08 18.38 -2.48
CA ASP A 103 -5.61 17.02 -2.73
C ASP A 103 -6.20 16.05 -1.71
N GLY A 104 -6.00 14.74 -1.89
CA GLY A 104 -6.56 13.77 -0.96
C GLY A 104 -6.29 12.31 -1.29
N VAL A 105 -7.15 11.45 -0.78
CA VAL A 105 -7.08 9.99 -0.95
C VAL A 105 -8.17 9.53 -1.93
N GLY A 106 -7.84 8.62 -2.84
CA GLY A 106 -8.80 8.08 -3.81
C GLY A 106 -8.48 6.67 -4.28
N GLY A 107 -9.38 6.08 -5.08
CA GLY A 107 -9.09 4.86 -5.83
C GLY A 107 -8.42 5.16 -7.16
N ALA A 108 -7.82 4.15 -7.77
CA ALA A 108 -7.37 4.24 -9.16
C ALA A 108 -8.52 4.67 -10.09
N THR A 109 -8.17 5.23 -11.25
CA THR A 109 -9.19 5.61 -12.24
C THR A 109 -9.96 4.36 -12.69
N ASP A 110 -11.28 4.50 -12.84
CA ASP A 110 -12.22 3.42 -13.22
C ASP A 110 -12.35 2.26 -12.22
N THR A 111 -11.91 2.43 -10.96
CA THR A 111 -12.11 1.40 -9.94
C THR A 111 -13.57 1.24 -9.54
N THR A 112 -13.95 0.01 -9.20
CA THR A 112 -15.30 -0.28 -8.69
C THR A 112 -15.43 0.08 -7.21
N ASN A 113 -14.34 -0.08 -6.44
CA ASN A 113 -14.30 0.24 -5.02
C ASN A 113 -13.15 1.22 -4.75
N GLY A 114 -13.39 2.20 -3.87
CA GLY A 114 -12.34 3.06 -3.36
C GLY A 114 -11.63 2.44 -2.14
N PRO A 115 -10.61 3.14 -1.60
CA PRO A 115 -9.97 2.75 -0.35
C PRO A 115 -11.00 2.57 0.76
N THR A 116 -10.93 1.45 1.46
CA THR A 116 -11.72 1.21 2.67
C THR A 116 -10.96 1.75 3.87
N VAL A 117 -11.61 2.57 4.68
CA VAL A 117 -11.05 3.24 5.88
C VAL A 117 -11.84 2.82 7.11
#